data_AF-A0A934GDA9-F1
#
_entry.id   AF-A0A934GDA9-F1
#
_cell.length_a   1.000
_cell.length_b   1.000
_cell.length_c   1.000
_cell.angle_alpha   90.00
_cell.angle_beta   90.00
_cell.angle_gamma   90.00
#
_symmetry.space_group_name_H-M   'P 1'
#
loop_
_entity.id
_entity.type
_entity.pdbx_description
1 polymer ?
#
loop_
_entity_poly.entity_id
_entity_poly.type
_entity_poly.pdbx_seq_one_letter_code
_entity_poly.pdbx_strand_id
1 'polypeptide(L)'
;MLAHYQITLTLILAHITFIVAEKFLSVSGIIATTAAAMVIGNYGRYKISPSVREFMEHFWEYAAFVSNSLIFLLIGLSVKSVPFGEYVLPVIAALAIVLAARFLSVYGVAPIANRFFAKKEGKVPFSWQFVLSWGGLRGALPLAIVLLLPHDFEHRNFILVLTLATIFFTLVIEAATMKSFLHYLKLHVFSPTEALEREEGFILMDAKIQSKLKAMRDGRRISEEVYAKLSAMYKELYQQSKQRLDCVI
;
A
#
# COMPACT_ATOMS: atom_id res chain seq x y z
N MET A 1 -13.88 -6.33 -23.82
CA MET A 1 -12.94 -6.07 -24.94
C MET A 1 -11.98 -4.92 -24.63
N LEU A 2 -12.45 -3.70 -24.29
CA LEU A 2 -11.58 -2.56 -23.96
C LEU A 2 -10.59 -2.81 -22.81
N ALA A 3 -11.00 -3.58 -21.78
CA ALA A 3 -10.15 -3.90 -20.64
C ALA A 3 -8.88 -4.69 -21.02
N HIS A 4 -9.00 -5.65 -21.93
CA HIS A 4 -7.87 -6.47 -22.35
C HIS A 4 -6.81 -5.65 -23.08
N TYR A 5 -7.22 -4.76 -23.99
CA TYR A 5 -6.29 -3.88 -24.69
C TYR A 5 -5.52 -2.97 -23.73
N GLN A 6 -6.19 -2.41 -22.72
CA GLN A 6 -5.54 -1.54 -21.74
C GLN A 6 -4.54 -2.29 -20.87
N ILE A 7 -4.86 -3.52 -20.44
CA ILE A 7 -3.92 -4.38 -19.71
C ILE A 7 -2.70 -4.73 -20.58
N THR A 8 -2.93 -5.16 -21.82
CA THR A 8 -1.84 -5.47 -22.75
C THR A 8 -0.97 -4.23 -22.96
N LEU A 9 -1.55 -3.04 -23.10
CA LEU A 9 -0.80 -1.80 -23.22
C LEU A 9 0.04 -1.51 -21.97
N THR A 10 -0.48 -1.75 -20.76
CA THR A 10 0.31 -1.59 -19.53
C THR A 10 1.44 -2.61 -19.42
N LEU A 11 1.25 -3.84 -19.88
CA LEU A 11 2.30 -4.86 -19.95
C LEU A 11 3.40 -4.45 -20.94
N ILE A 12 3.00 -4.01 -22.14
CA ILE A 12 3.92 -3.52 -23.17
C ILE A 12 4.72 -2.34 -22.63
N LEU A 13 4.04 -1.35 -22.01
CA LEU A 13 4.71 -0.19 -21.45
C LEU A 13 5.72 -0.60 -20.37
N ALA A 14 5.35 -1.50 -19.46
CA ALA A 14 6.26 -1.96 -18.41
C ALA A 14 7.54 -2.58 -19.01
N HIS A 15 7.41 -3.47 -19.99
CA HIS A 15 8.56 -4.13 -20.63
C HIS A 15 9.39 -3.16 -21.48
N ILE A 16 8.76 -2.30 -22.29
CA ILE A 16 9.47 -1.32 -23.11
C ILE A 16 10.22 -0.34 -22.21
N THR A 17 9.59 0.15 -21.15
CA THR A 17 10.22 1.08 -20.21
C THR A 17 11.45 0.45 -19.57
N PHE A 18 11.34 -0.82 -19.12
CA PHE A 18 12.45 -1.57 -18.57
C PHE A 18 13.61 -1.70 -19.56
N ILE A 19 13.34 -2.18 -20.78
CA ILE A 19 14.37 -2.42 -21.81
C ILE A 19 15.02 -1.10 -22.24
N VAL A 20 14.23 -0.04 -22.44
CA VAL A 20 14.75 1.27 -22.85
C VAL A 20 15.67 1.84 -21.77
N ALA A 21 15.24 1.76 -20.51
CA ALA A 21 16.00 2.24 -19.37
C ALA A 21 17.35 1.52 -19.24
N GLU A 22 17.38 0.19 -19.27
CA GLU A 22 18.63 -0.56 -19.11
C GLU A 22 19.55 -0.45 -20.33
N LYS A 23 19.00 -0.65 -21.54
CA LYS A 23 19.81 -0.81 -22.74
C LYS A 23 20.28 0.50 -23.36
N PHE A 24 19.46 1.54 -23.30
CA PHE A 24 19.74 2.80 -24.02
C PHE A 24 20.12 3.95 -23.08
N LEU A 25 19.60 3.95 -21.86
CA LEU A 25 19.84 5.03 -20.90
C LEU A 25 20.82 4.63 -19.77
N SER A 26 21.13 3.33 -19.64
CA SER A 26 21.97 2.80 -18.57
C SER A 26 21.51 3.20 -17.16
N VAL A 27 20.18 3.31 -16.97
CA VAL A 27 19.54 3.58 -15.67
C VAL A 27 18.76 2.34 -15.21
N SER A 28 18.37 2.30 -13.93
CA SER A 28 17.64 1.15 -13.38
C SER A 28 16.27 0.96 -14.06
N GLY A 29 16.13 -0.16 -14.79
CA GLY A 29 14.88 -0.53 -15.46
C GLY A 29 13.72 -0.72 -14.48
N ILE A 30 13.99 -1.25 -13.28
CA ILE A 30 12.99 -1.43 -12.22
C ILE A 30 12.43 -0.07 -11.79
N ILE A 31 13.30 0.88 -11.43
CA ILE A 31 12.88 2.21 -10.97
C ILE A 31 12.18 2.99 -12.08
N ALA A 32 12.66 2.92 -13.32
CA ALA A 32 12.01 3.55 -14.47
C ALA A 32 10.59 2.99 -14.69
N THR A 33 10.43 1.67 -14.59
CA THR A 33 9.12 1.00 -14.70
C THR A 33 8.20 1.40 -13.56
N THR A 34 8.70 1.50 -12.32
CA THR A 34 7.93 2.00 -11.17
C THR A 34 7.48 3.45 -11.38
N ALA A 35 8.35 4.31 -11.92
CA ALA A 35 7.99 5.69 -12.24
C ALA A 35 6.89 5.76 -13.31
N ALA A 36 7.01 4.97 -14.39
CA ALA A 36 5.96 4.87 -15.40
C ALA A 36 4.63 4.34 -14.83
N ALA A 37 4.69 3.33 -13.96
CA ALA A 37 3.53 2.80 -13.25
C ALA A 37 2.89 3.85 -12.34
N MET A 38 3.67 4.68 -11.65
CA MET A 38 3.16 5.78 -10.81
C MET A 38 2.47 6.86 -11.66
N VAL A 39 3.04 7.21 -12.81
CA VAL A 39 2.44 8.17 -13.75
C VAL A 39 1.10 7.63 -14.26
N ILE A 40 1.04 6.38 -14.74
CA ILE A 40 -0.23 5.78 -15.16
C ILE A 40 -1.19 5.62 -14.00
N GLY A 41 -0.71 5.20 -12.83
CA GLY A 41 -1.51 5.01 -11.64
C GLY A 41 -2.18 6.31 -11.18
N ASN A 42 -1.54 7.46 -11.39
CA ASN A 42 -2.11 8.75 -11.02
C ASN A 42 -2.96 9.36 -12.15
N TYR A 43 -2.43 9.45 -13.37
CA TYR A 43 -3.12 10.08 -14.51
C TYR A 43 -4.22 9.20 -15.11
N GLY A 44 -4.05 7.88 -15.08
CA GLY A 44 -4.99 6.91 -15.61
C GLY A 44 -6.29 6.84 -14.82
N ARG A 45 -6.28 7.21 -13.52
CA ARG A 45 -7.46 7.20 -12.63
C ARG A 45 -8.65 7.98 -13.18
N TYR A 46 -8.41 9.06 -13.92
CA TYR A 46 -9.45 9.95 -14.43
C TYR A 46 -9.87 9.64 -15.87
N LYS A 47 -9.10 8.81 -16.59
CA LYS A 47 -9.32 8.51 -18.02
C LYS A 47 -9.81 7.10 -18.28
N ILE A 48 -9.64 6.20 -17.33
CA ILE A 48 -10.05 4.79 -17.44
C ILE A 48 -11.41 4.62 -16.76
N SER A 49 -12.32 3.85 -17.38
CA SER A 49 -13.62 3.57 -16.77
C SER A 49 -13.46 2.74 -15.49
N PRO A 50 -14.30 2.96 -14.46
CA PRO A 50 -14.16 2.27 -13.16
C PRO A 50 -14.08 0.74 -13.29
N SER A 51 -14.92 0.14 -14.14
CA SER A 51 -14.93 -1.30 -14.39
C SER A 51 -13.63 -1.85 -15.00
N VAL A 52 -12.97 -1.07 -15.86
CA VAL A 52 -11.69 -1.49 -16.46
C VAL A 52 -10.57 -1.34 -15.45
N ARG A 53 -10.62 -0.27 -14.63
CA ARG A 53 -9.66 -0.05 -13.56
C ARG A 53 -9.69 -1.18 -12.53
N GLU A 54 -10.88 -1.58 -12.07
CA GLU A 54 -11.04 -2.69 -11.12
C GLU A 54 -10.49 -3.99 -11.70
N PHE A 55 -10.79 -4.29 -12.97
CA PHE A 55 -10.24 -5.45 -13.65
C PHE A 55 -8.70 -5.40 -13.77
N MET A 56 -8.13 -4.22 -14.06
CA MET A 56 -6.67 -4.02 -14.08
C MET A 56 -6.04 -4.21 -12.70
N GLU A 57 -6.66 -3.68 -11.64
CA GLU A 57 -6.20 -3.83 -10.26
C GLU A 57 -6.13 -5.32 -9.88
N HIS A 58 -7.20 -6.08 -10.12
CA HIS A 58 -7.21 -7.53 -9.88
C HIS A 58 -6.19 -8.31 -10.72
N PHE A 59 -6.03 -7.95 -12.00
CA PHE A 59 -5.03 -8.59 -12.86
C PHE A 59 -3.61 -8.42 -12.30
N TRP A 60 -3.24 -7.19 -11.92
CA TRP A 60 -1.90 -6.90 -11.40
C TRP A 60 -1.69 -7.45 -9.99
N GLU A 61 -2.72 -7.45 -9.13
CA GLU A 61 -2.69 -8.13 -7.83
C GLU A 61 -2.43 -9.63 -7.97
N TYR A 62 -3.15 -10.28 -8.90
CA TYR A 62 -2.96 -11.70 -9.17
C TYR A 62 -1.56 -11.99 -9.75
N ALA A 63 -1.10 -11.20 -10.72
CA ALA A 63 0.24 -11.33 -11.29
C ALA A 63 1.34 -11.14 -10.21
N ALA A 64 1.18 -10.17 -9.31
CA ALA A 64 2.09 -9.96 -8.19
C ALA A 64 2.06 -11.14 -7.21
N PHE A 65 0.88 -11.68 -6.90
CA PHE A 65 0.72 -12.85 -6.06
C PHE A 65 1.43 -14.09 -6.65
N VAL A 66 1.23 -14.37 -7.95
CA VAL A 66 1.89 -15.47 -8.64
C VAL A 66 3.41 -15.28 -8.64
N SER A 67 3.89 -14.09 -8.98
CA SER A 67 5.33 -13.79 -9.01
C SER A 67 5.99 -13.93 -7.63
N ASN A 68 5.35 -13.39 -6.59
CA ASN A 68 5.84 -13.53 -5.21
C ASN A 68 5.87 -15.01 -4.81
N SER A 69 4.82 -15.77 -5.10
CA SER A 69 4.74 -17.20 -4.78
C SER A 69 5.83 -18.00 -5.48
N LEU A 70 6.11 -17.71 -6.76
CA LEU A 70 7.20 -18.34 -7.51
C LEU A 70 8.56 -18.03 -6.90
N ILE A 71 8.84 -16.78 -6.51
CA ILE A 71 10.11 -16.42 -5.87
C ILE A 71 10.28 -17.17 -4.55
N PHE A 72 9.25 -17.17 -3.69
CA PHE A 72 9.30 -17.91 -2.42
C PHE A 72 9.48 -19.42 -2.63
N LEU A 73 8.81 -20.00 -3.62
CA LEU A 73 8.96 -21.41 -3.99
C LEU A 73 10.39 -21.73 -4.45
N LEU A 74 10.93 -20.95 -5.40
CA LEU A 74 12.28 -21.13 -5.93
C LEU A 74 13.33 -21.08 -4.81
N ILE A 75 13.12 -20.23 -3.83
CA ILE A 75 14.03 -20.07 -2.69
C ILE A 75 13.90 -21.22 -1.72
N GLY A 76 12.67 -21.64 -1.40
CA GLY A 76 12.44 -22.86 -0.62
C GLY A 76 13.16 -24.07 -1.23
N LEU A 77 13.22 -24.17 -2.56
CA LEU A 77 13.98 -25.20 -3.26
C LEU A 77 15.51 -24.97 -3.24
N SER A 78 15.98 -23.73 -3.33
CA SER A 78 17.40 -23.38 -3.37
C SER A 78 18.14 -23.51 -2.03
N VAL A 79 17.43 -23.56 -0.89
CA VAL A 79 18.00 -23.46 0.47
C VAL A 79 18.42 -24.82 1.08
N LYS A 80 18.25 -25.92 0.34
CA LYS A 80 18.36 -27.30 0.85
C LYS A 80 19.74 -27.71 1.43
N SER A 81 20.78 -26.88 1.32
CA SER A 81 22.15 -27.22 1.71
C SER A 81 22.87 -26.15 2.54
N VAL A 82 22.16 -25.16 3.11
CA VAL A 82 22.84 -24.04 3.80
C VAL A 82 23.01 -24.30 5.30
N PRO A 83 24.24 -24.22 5.86
CA PRO A 83 24.49 -24.48 7.28
C PRO A 83 24.03 -23.30 8.15
N PHE A 84 22.73 -23.25 8.46
CA PHE A 84 22.16 -22.20 9.32
C PHE A 84 22.84 -22.06 10.69
N GLY A 85 23.39 -23.16 11.22
CA GLY A 85 24.05 -23.20 12.53
C GLY A 85 25.27 -22.28 12.64
N GLU A 86 26.01 -22.07 11.55
CA GLU A 86 27.21 -21.22 11.55
C GLU A 86 26.87 -19.72 11.48
N TYR A 87 25.65 -19.38 11.05
CA TYR A 87 25.25 -18.01 10.77
C TYR A 87 24.26 -17.42 11.78
N VAL A 88 24.01 -18.11 12.90
CA VAL A 88 23.03 -17.66 13.92
C VAL A 88 23.36 -16.26 14.45
N LEU A 89 24.61 -16.02 14.84
CA LEU A 89 25.03 -14.72 15.38
C LEU A 89 24.94 -13.60 14.32
N PRO A 90 25.46 -13.77 13.09
CA PRO A 90 25.23 -12.84 11.99
C PRO A 90 23.76 -12.57 11.68
N VAL A 91 22.89 -13.57 11.75
CA VAL A 91 21.44 -13.41 11.53
C VAL A 91 20.82 -12.52 12.59
N ILE A 92 21.11 -12.77 13.86
CA ILE A 92 20.59 -11.95 14.98
C ILE A 92 21.08 -10.51 14.85
N ALA A 93 22.37 -10.32 14.53
CA ALA A 93 22.94 -9.00 14.30
C ALA A 93 22.26 -8.29 13.11
N ALA A 94 22.05 -9.00 11.99
CA ALA A 94 21.37 -8.45 10.81
C ALA A 94 19.92 -8.05 11.13
N LEU A 95 19.19 -8.88 11.88
CA LEU A 95 17.83 -8.56 12.34
C LEU A 95 17.83 -7.28 13.19
N ALA A 96 18.72 -7.19 14.18
CA ALA A 96 18.82 -6.02 15.04
C ALA A 96 19.18 -4.75 14.25
N ILE A 97 20.14 -4.84 13.33
CA ILE A 97 20.56 -3.73 12.47
C ILE A 97 19.41 -3.29 11.55
N VAL A 98 18.72 -4.24 10.92
CA VAL A 98 17.60 -3.95 10.02
C VAL A 98 16.46 -3.25 10.76
N LEU A 99 16.10 -3.76 11.94
CA LEU A 99 15.08 -3.14 12.79
C LEU A 99 15.52 -1.75 13.22
N ALA A 100 16.73 -1.61 13.77
CA ALA A 100 17.27 -0.33 14.21
C ALA A 100 17.32 0.71 13.09
N ALA A 101 17.81 0.33 11.91
CA ALA A 101 17.87 1.19 10.73
C ALA A 101 16.47 1.67 10.31
N ARG A 102 15.47 0.81 10.46
CA ARG A 102 14.08 1.13 10.14
C ARG A 102 13.47 2.13 11.13
N PHE A 103 13.62 1.87 12.43
CA PHE A 103 13.23 2.81 13.47
C PHE A 103 13.94 4.15 13.29
N LEU A 104 15.25 4.14 13.04
CA LEU A 104 16.02 5.36 12.82
C LEU A 104 15.54 6.13 11.57
N SER A 105 15.24 5.44 10.48
CA SER A 105 14.73 6.07 9.25
C SER A 105 13.38 6.75 9.47
N VAL A 106 12.42 6.06 10.09
CA VAL A 106 11.08 6.61 10.32
C VAL A 106 11.12 7.73 11.36
N TYR A 107 11.76 7.51 12.51
CA TYR A 107 11.84 8.53 13.56
C TYR A 107 12.77 9.69 13.19
N GLY A 108 13.70 9.51 12.25
CA GLY A 108 14.51 10.58 11.68
C GLY A 108 13.74 11.43 10.67
N VAL A 109 12.94 10.81 9.80
CA VAL A 109 12.17 11.51 8.74
C VAL A 109 10.86 12.10 9.28
N ALA A 110 10.17 11.41 10.19
CA ALA A 110 8.89 11.87 10.74
C ALA A 110 8.91 13.28 11.35
N PRO A 111 9.91 13.72 12.15
CA PRO A 111 9.95 15.08 12.68
C PRO A 111 10.18 16.11 11.57
N ILE A 112 10.96 15.77 10.54
CA ILE A 112 11.17 16.62 9.37
C ILE A 112 9.84 16.78 8.61
N ALA A 113 9.17 15.67 8.31
CA ALA A 113 7.87 15.66 7.66
C ALA A 113 6.82 16.44 8.48
N ASN A 114 6.75 16.21 9.79
CA ASN A 114 5.87 16.95 10.70
C ASN A 114 6.19 18.45 10.71
N ARG A 115 7.45 18.87 10.55
CA ARG A 115 7.78 20.30 10.49
C ARG A 115 7.26 20.96 9.22
N PHE A 116 7.31 20.27 8.07
CA PHE A 116 6.91 20.83 6.78
C PHE A 116 5.42 20.65 6.47
N PHE A 117 4.82 19.52 6.87
CA PHE A 117 3.48 19.11 6.43
C PHE A 117 2.42 19.13 7.52
N ALA A 118 2.78 19.29 8.82
CA ALA A 118 1.80 19.22 9.91
C ALA A 118 0.67 20.24 9.83
N LYS A 119 0.88 21.39 9.18
CA LYS A 119 -0.18 22.40 9.01
C LYS A 119 -1.23 22.02 7.97
N LYS A 120 -0.89 21.14 7.01
CA LYS A 120 -1.79 20.75 5.91
C LYS A 120 -2.40 19.37 6.12
N GLU A 121 -1.65 18.43 6.68
CA GLU A 121 -2.03 17.01 6.74
C GLU A 121 -2.08 16.44 8.17
N GLY A 122 -1.86 17.28 9.19
CA GLY A 122 -1.79 16.85 10.59
C GLY A 122 -0.42 16.28 10.97
N LYS A 123 -0.15 16.18 12.28
CA LYS A 123 1.11 15.62 12.80
C LYS A 123 1.00 14.10 12.86
N VAL A 124 2.00 13.38 12.36
CA VAL A 124 2.12 11.93 12.54
C VAL A 124 2.52 11.64 14.00
N PRO A 125 1.63 11.07 14.83
CA PRO A 125 1.92 10.78 16.23
C PRO A 125 2.99 9.70 16.38
N PHE A 126 3.67 9.66 17.53
CA PHE A 126 4.66 8.62 17.83
C PHE A 126 4.10 7.19 17.72
N SER A 127 2.83 6.99 18.07
CA SER A 127 2.15 5.69 17.91
C SER A 127 2.09 5.25 16.45
N TRP A 128 1.78 6.17 15.53
CA TRP A 128 1.79 5.88 14.09
C TRP A 128 3.22 5.72 13.55
N GLN A 129 4.19 6.48 14.06
CA GLN A 129 5.60 6.29 13.69
C GLN A 129 6.09 4.89 14.09
N PHE A 130 5.69 4.38 15.26
CA PHE A 130 5.97 3.01 15.67
C PHE A 130 5.36 2.00 14.71
N VAL A 131 4.08 2.15 14.36
CA VAL A 131 3.41 1.26 13.40
C VAL A 131 4.06 1.31 12.01
N LEU A 132 4.44 2.49 11.52
CA LEU A 132 5.17 2.64 10.25
C LEU A 132 6.55 1.96 10.31
N SER A 133 7.20 2.01 11.47
CA SER A 133 8.48 1.34 11.73
C SER A 133 8.32 -0.17 11.89
N TRP A 134 7.24 -0.67 12.47
CA TRP A 134 7.03 -2.10 12.68
C TRP A 134 6.32 -2.79 11.51
N GLY A 135 5.66 -2.03 10.64
CA GLY A 135 4.71 -2.56 9.66
C GLY A 135 5.18 -2.81 8.25
N GLY A 136 6.46 -2.61 7.94
CA GLY A 136 6.92 -2.93 6.59
C GLY A 136 7.49 -4.32 6.50
N LEU A 137 6.56 -5.23 6.35
CA LEU A 137 6.77 -6.59 5.90
C LEU A 137 7.67 -6.57 4.67
N ARG A 138 8.77 -7.33 4.70
CA ARG A 138 9.64 -7.46 3.54
C ARG A 138 8.99 -8.40 2.52
N GLY A 139 8.88 -7.94 1.29
CA GLY A 139 8.39 -8.74 0.17
C GLY A 139 9.47 -9.63 -0.46
N ALA A 140 9.18 -10.16 -1.64
CA ALA A 140 10.07 -11.04 -2.40
C ALA A 140 11.24 -10.32 -3.10
N LEU A 141 11.26 -8.98 -3.12
CA LEU A 141 12.26 -8.21 -3.87
C LEU A 141 13.71 -8.40 -3.39
N PRO A 142 14.05 -8.32 -2.09
CA PRO A 142 15.43 -8.52 -1.64
C PRO A 142 15.93 -9.93 -1.97
N LEU A 143 15.02 -10.91 -1.92
CA LEU A 143 15.30 -12.28 -2.32
C LEU A 143 15.60 -12.42 -3.81
N ALA A 144 14.80 -11.79 -4.67
CA ALA A 144 15.07 -11.78 -6.11
C ALA A 144 16.45 -11.18 -6.42
N ILE A 145 16.84 -10.11 -5.72
CA ILE A 145 18.17 -9.50 -5.87
C ILE A 145 19.29 -10.46 -5.47
N VAL A 146 19.11 -11.19 -4.37
CA VAL A 146 20.12 -12.17 -3.93
C VAL A 146 20.21 -13.36 -4.89
N LEU A 147 19.11 -13.79 -5.51
CA LEU A 147 19.12 -14.84 -6.52
C LEU A 147 19.86 -14.45 -7.79
N LEU A 148 19.92 -13.15 -8.12
CA LEU A 148 20.70 -12.64 -9.25
C LEU A 148 22.22 -12.68 -9.01
N LEU A 149 22.67 -12.95 -7.78
CA LEU A 149 24.10 -13.07 -7.50
C LEU A 149 24.70 -14.32 -8.19
N PRO A 150 25.85 -14.16 -8.89
CA PRO A 150 26.57 -15.27 -9.51
C PRO A 150 26.89 -16.39 -8.54
N HIS A 151 26.82 -17.64 -8.99
CA HIS A 151 27.03 -18.82 -8.14
C HIS A 151 28.45 -18.92 -7.55
N ASP A 152 29.42 -18.32 -8.23
CA ASP A 152 30.84 -18.23 -7.86
C ASP A 152 31.13 -17.12 -6.83
N PHE A 153 30.14 -16.33 -6.44
CA PHE A 153 30.32 -15.28 -5.44
C PHE A 153 30.55 -15.88 -4.04
N GLU A 154 31.74 -15.63 -3.47
CA GLU A 154 32.25 -16.24 -2.24
C GLU A 154 31.28 -16.16 -1.04
N HIS A 155 30.60 -15.03 -0.87
CA HIS A 155 29.69 -14.79 0.25
C HIS A 155 28.21 -14.94 -0.11
N ARG A 156 27.88 -15.61 -1.22
CA ARG A 156 26.50 -15.75 -1.69
C ARG A 156 25.62 -16.44 -0.65
N ASN A 157 26.08 -17.56 -0.12
CA ASN A 157 25.33 -18.34 0.88
C ASN A 157 25.10 -17.54 2.17
N PHE A 158 26.10 -16.77 2.60
CA PHE A 158 26.00 -15.89 3.75
C PHE A 158 24.89 -14.84 3.55
N ILE A 159 24.92 -14.09 2.44
CA ILE A 159 23.92 -13.06 2.13
C ILE A 159 22.51 -13.68 1.99
N LEU A 160 22.42 -14.87 1.39
CA LEU A 160 21.17 -15.60 1.21
C LEU A 160 20.54 -15.99 2.56
N VAL A 161 21.33 -16.52 3.49
CA VAL A 161 20.85 -16.85 4.85
C VAL A 161 20.37 -15.61 5.58
N LEU A 162 21.16 -14.53 5.59
CA LEU A 162 20.76 -13.29 6.25
C LEU A 162 19.45 -12.74 5.69
N THR A 163 19.34 -12.71 4.37
CA THR A 163 18.15 -12.16 3.68
C THR A 163 16.92 -13.02 3.94
N LEU A 164 17.07 -14.35 3.82
CA LEU A 164 16.00 -15.30 4.07
C LEU A 164 15.51 -15.24 5.53
N ALA A 165 16.43 -15.31 6.49
CA ALA A 165 16.09 -15.27 7.91
C ALA A 165 15.41 -13.94 8.28
N THR A 166 15.91 -12.82 7.74
CA THR A 166 15.29 -11.51 7.93
C THR A 166 13.87 -11.47 7.38
N ILE A 167 13.64 -11.99 6.16
CA ILE A 167 12.30 -11.99 5.56
C ILE A 167 11.35 -12.91 6.31
N PHE A 168 11.79 -14.11 6.66
CA PHE A 168 11.01 -15.05 7.46
C PHE A 168 10.59 -14.42 8.80
N PHE A 169 11.53 -13.77 9.48
CA PHE A 169 11.23 -13.04 10.71
C PHE A 169 10.17 -11.95 10.48
N THR A 170 10.32 -11.11 9.45
CA THR A 170 9.35 -10.03 9.18
C THR A 170 7.96 -10.58 8.81
N LEU A 171 7.90 -11.65 8.01
CA LEU A 171 6.63 -12.22 7.58
C LEU A 171 5.90 -12.99 8.68
N VAL A 172 6.61 -13.65 9.58
CA VAL A 172 5.99 -14.44 10.64
C VAL A 172 5.80 -13.62 11.91
N ILE A 173 6.87 -12.96 12.39
CA ILE A 173 6.85 -12.26 13.68
C ILE A 173 6.25 -10.87 13.54
N GLU A 174 6.74 -10.02 12.62
CA GLU A 174 6.20 -8.65 12.50
C GLU A 174 4.74 -8.66 12.03
N ALA A 175 4.39 -9.52 11.05
CA ALA A 175 3.02 -9.61 10.57
C ALA A 175 2.04 -10.08 11.66
N ALA A 176 2.40 -11.12 12.42
CA ALA A 176 1.53 -11.64 13.47
C ALA A 176 1.39 -10.65 14.63
N THR A 177 2.46 -9.92 14.98
CA THR A 177 2.45 -8.95 16.09
C THR A 177 1.79 -7.62 15.73
N MET A 178 1.68 -7.28 14.44
CA MET A 178 1.08 -6.01 13.99
C MET A 178 -0.33 -5.78 14.56
N LYS A 179 -1.21 -6.78 14.48
CA LYS A 179 -2.59 -6.66 14.99
C LYS A 179 -2.60 -6.36 16.49
N SER A 180 -1.73 -7.02 17.25
CA SER A 180 -1.59 -6.79 18.69
C SER A 180 -1.07 -5.39 18.99
N PHE A 181 -0.10 -4.88 18.22
CA PHE A 181 0.40 -3.51 18.40
C PHE A 181 -0.63 -2.43 18.06
N LEU A 182 -1.42 -2.63 17.00
CA LEU A 182 -2.53 -1.72 16.66
C LEU A 182 -3.55 -1.62 17.80
N HIS A 183 -3.86 -2.77 18.42
CA HIS A 183 -4.77 -2.81 19.58
C HIS A 183 -4.15 -2.16 20.82
N TYR A 184 -2.89 -2.49 21.12
CA TYR A 184 -2.16 -1.93 22.27
C TYR A 184 -2.03 -0.41 22.21
N LEU A 185 -1.73 0.13 21.02
CA LEU A 185 -1.61 1.57 20.78
C LEU A 185 -2.96 2.28 20.59
N LYS A 186 -4.08 1.55 20.69
CA LYS A 186 -5.46 2.05 20.50
C LYS A 186 -5.70 2.76 19.16
N LEU A 187 -4.92 2.44 18.13
CA LEU A 187 -5.03 3.06 16.80
C LEU A 187 -6.20 2.51 15.97
N HIS A 188 -6.91 1.52 16.49
CA HIS A 188 -8.15 1.03 15.92
C HIS A 188 -9.36 1.91 16.25
N VAL A 189 -9.24 2.78 17.26
CA VAL A 189 -10.32 3.66 17.71
C VAL A 189 -9.98 5.08 17.28
N PHE A 190 -10.90 5.71 16.56
CA PHE A 190 -10.78 7.13 16.21
C PHE A 190 -10.70 7.96 17.48
N SER A 191 -9.78 8.93 17.51
CA SER A 191 -9.79 9.92 18.59
C SER A 191 -11.13 10.67 18.59
N PRO A 192 -11.57 11.28 19.72
CA PRO A 192 -12.82 12.03 19.75
C PRO A 192 -12.91 13.12 18.66
N THR A 193 -11.78 13.75 18.31
CA THR A 193 -11.73 14.75 17.23
C THR A 193 -11.82 14.10 15.85
N GLU A 194 -11.18 12.95 15.62
CA GLU A 194 -11.30 12.21 14.36
C GLU A 194 -12.70 11.64 14.15
N ALA A 195 -13.37 11.22 15.24
CA ALA A 195 -14.76 10.79 15.21
C ALA A 195 -15.70 11.95 14.84
N LEU A 196 -15.46 13.15 15.40
CA LEU A 196 -16.19 14.37 15.04
C LEU A 196 -15.98 14.73 13.56
N GLU A 197 -14.73 14.83 13.10
CA GLU A 197 -14.38 15.16 11.71
C GLU A 197 -15.00 14.16 10.71
N ARG A 198 -15.05 12.88 11.07
CA ARG A 198 -15.69 11.85 10.26
C ARG A 198 -17.20 12.06 10.13
N GLU A 199 -17.89 12.33 11.24
CA GLU A 199 -19.33 12.57 11.23
C GLU A 199 -19.67 13.88 10.50
N GLU A 200 -18.89 14.95 10.68
CA GLU A 200 -19.00 16.18 9.87
C GLU A 200 -18.80 15.89 8.37
N GLY A 201 -17.83 15.05 8.02
CA GLY A 201 -17.57 14.61 6.65
C GLY A 201 -18.78 13.90 6.02
N PHE A 202 -19.47 13.03 6.77
CA PHE A 202 -20.69 12.38 6.30
C PHE A 202 -21.83 13.39 6.08
N ILE A 203 -22.04 14.30 7.01
CA ILE A 203 -23.06 15.36 6.90
C ILE A 203 -22.84 16.21 5.65
N LEU A 204 -21.59 16.63 5.40
CA LEU A 204 -21.21 17.39 4.20
C LEU A 204 -21.40 16.58 2.92
N MET A 205 -21.03 15.30 2.93
CA MET A 205 -21.20 14.40 1.79
C MET A 205 -22.68 14.25 1.44
N ASP A 206 -23.54 13.98 2.42
CA ASP A 206 -24.98 13.79 2.22
C ASP A 206 -25.65 15.08 1.74
N ALA A 207 -25.30 16.24 2.31
CA ALA A 207 -25.78 17.53 1.84
C ALA A 207 -25.37 17.81 0.37
N LYS A 208 -24.13 17.46 0.01
CA LYS A 208 -23.63 17.60 -1.36
C LYS A 208 -24.30 16.63 -2.32
N ILE A 209 -24.61 15.41 -1.88
CA ILE A 209 -25.37 14.44 -2.67
C ILE A 209 -26.79 14.95 -2.94
N GLN A 210 -27.48 15.49 -1.93
CA GLN A 210 -28.83 16.04 -2.09
C GLN A 210 -28.87 17.18 -3.10
N SER A 211 -27.95 18.14 -3.01
CA SER A 211 -27.86 19.24 -3.98
C SER A 211 -27.57 18.73 -5.40
N LYS A 212 -26.72 17.70 -5.54
CA LYS A 212 -26.41 17.07 -6.83
C LYS A 212 -27.59 16.28 -7.40
N LEU A 213 -28.35 15.58 -6.56
CA LEU A 213 -29.59 14.88 -6.96
C LEU A 213 -30.63 15.88 -7.47
N LYS A 214 -30.81 17.02 -6.80
CA LYS A 214 -31.72 18.08 -7.24
C LYS A 214 -31.31 18.63 -8.61
N ALA A 215 -30.01 18.91 -8.81
CA ALA A 215 -29.50 19.35 -10.12
C ALA A 215 -29.71 18.29 -11.23
N MET A 216 -29.59 17.00 -10.92
CA MET A 216 -29.86 15.92 -11.88
C MET A 216 -31.35 15.82 -12.24
N ARG A 217 -32.25 16.03 -11.28
CA ARG A 217 -33.70 16.10 -11.50
C ARG A 217 -34.08 17.29 -12.37
N ASP A 218 -33.58 18.48 -12.02
CA ASP A 218 -33.86 19.73 -12.75
C ASP A 218 -33.31 19.65 -14.20
N GLY A 219 -32.18 18.94 -14.40
CA GLY A 219 -31.62 18.61 -15.70
C GLY A 219 -32.28 17.44 -16.44
N ARG A 220 -33.41 16.90 -15.95
CA ARG A 220 -34.16 15.74 -16.49
C ARG A 220 -33.31 14.47 -16.71
N ARG A 221 -32.23 14.30 -15.95
CA ARG A 221 -31.35 13.11 -16.04
C ARG A 221 -31.87 11.92 -15.23
N ILE A 222 -32.78 12.16 -14.28
CA ILE A 222 -33.41 11.14 -13.43
C ILE A 222 -34.92 11.39 -13.37
N SER A 223 -35.71 10.31 -13.25
CA SER A 223 -37.16 10.42 -13.07
C SER A 223 -37.51 10.88 -11.65
N GLU A 224 -38.68 11.49 -11.48
CA GLU A 224 -39.15 11.96 -10.16
C GLU A 224 -39.27 10.83 -9.13
N GLU A 225 -39.63 9.62 -9.57
CA GLU A 225 -39.72 8.44 -8.70
C GLU A 225 -38.34 8.03 -8.15
N VAL A 226 -37.31 8.04 -9.01
CA VAL A 226 -35.92 7.75 -8.61
C VAL A 226 -35.37 8.87 -7.71
N TYR A 227 -35.68 10.13 -8.03
CA TYR A 227 -35.30 11.27 -7.19
C TYR A 227 -35.93 11.19 -5.80
N ALA A 228 -37.24 10.93 -5.71
CA ALA A 228 -37.95 10.81 -4.44
C ALA A 228 -37.36 9.71 -3.56
N LYS A 229 -37.07 8.53 -4.15
CA LYS A 229 -36.47 7.41 -3.44
C LYS A 229 -35.07 7.73 -2.92
N LEU A 230 -34.18 8.25 -3.78
CA LEU A 230 -32.80 8.57 -3.39
C LEU A 230 -32.73 9.75 -2.41
N SER A 231 -33.52 10.79 -2.64
CA SER A 231 -33.57 11.95 -1.74
C SER A 231 -34.10 11.56 -0.36
N ALA A 232 -35.11 10.70 -0.25
CA ALA A 232 -35.58 10.19 1.03
C ALA A 232 -34.47 9.42 1.78
N MET A 233 -33.80 8.49 1.10
CA MET A 233 -32.70 7.70 1.68
C MET A 233 -31.56 8.57 2.20
N TYR A 234 -31.05 9.51 1.40
CA TYR A 234 -29.95 10.40 1.83
C TYR A 234 -30.38 11.41 2.90
N LYS A 235 -31.68 11.71 3.00
CA LYS A 235 -32.21 12.61 4.04
C LYS A 235 -32.29 11.89 5.38
N GLU A 236 -32.61 10.60 5.36
CA GLU A 236 -32.56 9.73 6.54
C GLU A 236 -31.11 9.55 7.03
N LEU A 237 -30.16 9.25 6.13
CA LEU A 237 -28.73 9.15 6.45
C LEU A 237 -28.19 10.46 7.08
N TYR A 238 -28.56 11.61 6.51
CA TYR A 238 -28.19 12.91 7.07
C TYR A 238 -28.70 13.09 8.51
N GLN A 239 -29.94 12.68 8.81
CA GLN A 239 -30.47 12.77 10.17
C GLN A 239 -29.76 11.81 11.13
N GLN A 240 -29.43 10.59 10.68
CA GLN A 240 -28.68 9.63 11.49
C GLN A 240 -27.27 10.13 11.80
N SER A 241 -26.55 10.68 10.82
CA SER A 241 -25.22 11.27 11.05
C SER A 241 -25.28 12.48 11.97
N LYS A 242 -26.33 13.31 11.87
CA LYS A 242 -26.52 14.42 12.81
C LYS A 242 -26.77 13.94 14.23
N GLN A 243 -27.61 12.92 14.42
CA GLN A 243 -27.84 12.32 15.75
C GLN A 243 -26.56 11.72 16.34
N ARG A 244 -25.71 11.09 15.52
CA ARG A 244 -24.39 10.59 15.97
C ARG A 244 -23.46 11.72 16.38
N LEU A 245 -23.43 12.81 15.61
CA LEU A 245 -22.65 14.00 15.96
C LEU A 245 -23.08 14.57 17.32
N ASP A 246 -24.39 14.66 17.55
CA ASP A 246 -24.97 15.16 18.82
C ASP A 246 -24.66 14.23 20.01
N CYS A 247 -24.36 12.94 19.78
CA CYS A 247 -23.92 12.01 20.83
C CYS A 247 -22.40 12.05 21.09
N VAL A 248 -21.61 12.64 20.19
CA VAL A 248 -20.14 12.76 20.30
C VAL A 248 -19.73 14.06 21.00
N ILE A 249 -20.57 15.10 20.93
CA ILE A 249 -20.44 16.40 21.62
C ILE A 249 -20.94 16.29 23.06
#